data_AF-A0A0G1S7W1-F1
#
_entry.id   AF-A0A0G1S7W1-F1
#
_cell.length_a   1.000
_cell.length_b   1.000
_cell.length_c   1.000
_cell.angle_alpha   90.00
_cell.angle_beta   90.00
_cell.angle_gamma   90.00
#
_symmetry.space_group_name_H-M   'P 1'
#
loop_
_entity.id
_entity.type
_entity.pdbx_description
1 polymer ?
#
loop_
_entity_poly.entity_id
_entity_poly.type
_entity_poly.pdbx_seq_one_letter_code
_entity_poly.pdbx_strand_id
1 'polypeptide(L)'
;MANRHSVRVSGWSNSRTVIEQDGKVMLEIALTHNHCPTCASRVRHVTEALSRRNVQYTWAYPPDSSGSFIAVAAPGDGLSVEKYLSGLLDLNISR
;
A
#
# COMPACT_ATOMS: atom_id res chain seq x y z
N MET A 1 10.81 14.86 -5.86
CA MET A 1 9.39 15.02 -6.25
C MET A 1 8.71 13.68 -6.02
N ALA A 2 7.55 13.65 -5.36
CA ALA A 2 6.82 12.41 -5.14
C ALA A 2 6.08 12.00 -6.43
N ASN A 3 6.29 10.77 -6.90
CA ASN A 3 5.53 10.22 -8.02
C ASN A 3 4.25 9.58 -7.49
N ARG A 4 3.09 10.00 -7.99
CA ARG A 4 1.78 9.49 -7.55
C ARG A 4 1.02 8.90 -8.71
N HIS A 5 0.50 7.70 -8.51
CA HIS A 5 -0.33 7.04 -9.53
C HIS A 5 -1.38 6.15 -8.88
N SER A 6 -2.41 5.82 -9.66
CA SER A 6 -3.47 4.90 -9.24
C SER A 6 -3.16 3.48 -9.69
N VAL A 7 -3.54 2.50 -8.85
CA VAL A 7 -3.49 1.07 -9.13
C VAL A 7 -4.82 0.42 -8.79
N ARG A 8 -5.14 -0.71 -9.41
CA ARG A 8 -6.24 -1.60 -9.04
C ARG A 8 -5.71 -2.73 -8.17
N VAL A 9 -6.46 -3.08 -7.12
CA VAL A 9 -6.23 -4.28 -6.32
C VAL A 9 -7.39 -5.22 -6.54
N SER A 10 -7.11 -6.46 -6.94
CA SER A 10 -8.16 -7.45 -7.18
C SER A 10 -9.03 -7.65 -5.94
N GLY A 11 -10.35 -7.62 -6.13
CA GLY A 11 -11.32 -7.71 -5.03
C GLY A 11 -11.58 -6.40 -4.29
N TRP A 12 -10.97 -5.28 -4.70
CA TRP A 12 -11.22 -3.96 -4.10
C TRP A 12 -12.04 -3.09 -5.07
N SER A 13 -13.11 -2.47 -4.56
CA SER A 13 -14.06 -1.71 -5.38
C SER A 13 -13.44 -0.45 -6.03
N ASN A 14 -12.50 0.20 -5.33
CA ASN A 14 -11.88 1.45 -5.76
C ASN A 14 -10.40 1.26 -6.05
N SER A 15 -9.88 2.05 -6.99
CA SER A 15 -8.44 2.19 -7.19
C SER A 15 -7.77 2.71 -5.92
N ARG A 16 -6.47 2.44 -5.82
CA ARG A 16 -5.61 2.85 -4.71
C ARG A 16 -4.47 3.71 -5.19
N THR A 17 -4.08 4.63 -4.34
CA THR A 17 -2.96 5.50 -4.62
C THR A 17 -1.66 4.82 -4.20
N VAL A 18 -0.70 4.81 -5.12
CA VAL A 18 0.69 4.52 -4.85
C VAL A 18 1.47 5.83 -4.88
N ILE A 19 2.36 6.01 -3.91
CA ILE A 19 3.24 7.18 -3.81
C ILE A 19 4.67 6.68 -3.68
N GLU A 20 5.54 7.07 -4.60
CA GLU A 20 6.98 6.82 -4.55
C GLU A 20 7.69 8.11 -4.15
N GLN A 21 8.40 8.07 -3.03
CA GLN A 21 9.05 9.26 -2.47
C GLN A 21 10.21 8.85 -1.56
N ASP A 22 11.36 9.53 -1.70
CA ASP A 22 12.51 9.45 -0.78
C ASP A 22 12.98 8.00 -0.50
N GLY A 23 13.08 7.18 -1.55
CA GLY A 23 13.49 5.77 -1.45
C GLY A 23 12.46 4.85 -0.79
N LYS A 24 11.22 5.32 -0.65
CA LYS A 24 10.09 4.57 -0.13
C LYS A 24 8.98 4.48 -1.14
N VAL A 25 8.18 3.44 -1.01
CA VAL A 25 6.90 3.29 -1.69
C VAL A 25 5.79 3.17 -0.67
N MET A 26 4.70 3.87 -0.94
CA MET A 26 3.52 3.90 -0.09
C MET A 26 2.30 3.42 -0.87
N LEU A 27 1.51 2.53 -0.28
CA LEU A 27 0.24 2.07 -0.86
C LEU A 27 -0.92 2.43 0.07
N GLU A 28 -1.96 3.05 -0.49
CA GLU A 28 -3.22 3.28 0.22
C GLU A 28 -3.93 1.95 0.51
N ILE A 29 -4.16 1.65 1.80
CA ILE A 29 -4.79 0.39 2.23
C ILE A 29 -6.25 0.59 2.60
N ALA A 30 -6.53 1.68 3.33
CA ALA A 30 -7.82 1.96 3.91
C ALA A 30 -8.13 3.45 3.79
N LEU A 31 -9.41 3.80 3.80
CA LEU A 31 -9.84 5.18 4.01
C LEU A 31 -9.91 5.46 5.51
N THR A 32 -9.73 6.71 5.92
CA THR A 32 -9.82 7.17 7.31
C THR A 32 -11.28 7.29 7.74
N HIS A 33 -11.97 6.15 7.86
CA HIS A 33 -13.29 6.06 8.46
C HIS A 33 -13.32 4.91 9.49
N ASN A 34 -13.66 5.25 10.74
CA ASN A 34 -13.42 4.42 11.92
C ASN A 34 -14.28 3.15 12.03
N HIS A 35 -15.19 2.89 11.09
CA HIS A 35 -16.19 1.81 11.23
C HIS A 35 -16.38 0.96 9.98
N CYS A 36 -15.40 0.89 9.08
CA CYS A 36 -15.51 0.03 7.89
C CYS A 36 -14.87 -1.35 8.12
N PRO A 37 -15.67 -2.45 8.19
CA PRO A 37 -15.14 -3.80 8.35
C PRO A 37 -14.17 -4.20 7.23
N THR A 38 -14.45 -3.75 6.00
CA THR A 38 -13.59 -4.01 4.85
C THR A 38 -12.23 -3.34 5.00
N CYS A 39 -12.17 -2.10 5.48
CA CYS A 39 -10.90 -1.41 5.75
C CYS A 39 -10.13 -2.09 6.89
N ALA A 40 -10.80 -2.46 7.98
CA ALA A 40 -10.17 -3.20 9.07
C ALA A 40 -9.60 -4.57 8.60
N SER A 41 -10.35 -5.28 7.74
CA SER A 41 -9.90 -6.53 7.14
C SER A 41 -8.66 -6.35 6.26
N ARG A 42 -8.64 -5.31 5.41
CA ARG A 42 -7.47 -4.98 4.56
C ARG A 42 -6.24 -4.64 5.39
N VAL A 43 -6.40 -3.81 6.43
CA VAL A 43 -5.32 -3.46 7.37
C VAL A 43 -4.75 -4.70 8.02
N ARG A 44 -5.61 -5.58 8.55
CA ARG A 44 -5.18 -6.85 9.15
C ARG A 44 -4.40 -7.72 8.16
N HIS A 45 -4.95 -7.93 6.96
CA HIS A 45 -4.32 -8.74 5.91
C HIS A 45 -2.90 -8.26 5.60
N VAL A 46 -2.72 -6.97 5.32
CA VAL A 46 -1.39 -6.45 4.94
C VAL A 46 -0.42 -6.47 6.11
N THR A 47 -0.87 -6.19 7.34
CA THR A 47 -0.02 -6.27 8.54
C THR A 47 0.44 -7.70 8.80
N GLU A 48 -0.44 -8.70 8.65
CA GLU A 48 -0.07 -10.12 8.75
C GLU A 48 0.92 -10.51 7.64
N ALA A 49 0.68 -10.09 6.40
CA ALA A 49 1.57 -10.38 5.28
C ALA A 49 2.99 -9.81 5.49
N LEU A 50 3.10 -8.60 6.02
CA LEU A 50 4.37 -7.95 6.36
C LEU A 50 5.05 -8.62 7.56
N SER A 51 4.29 -8.98 8.58
CA SER A 51 4.80 -9.68 9.77
C SER A 51 5.37 -11.05 9.41
N ARG A 52 4.67 -11.85 8.59
CA ARG A 52 5.16 -13.15 8.09
C ARG A 52 6.49 -13.04 7.33
N ARG A 53 6.76 -11.89 6.71
CA ARG A 53 7.97 -11.62 5.92
C ARG A 53 9.05 -10.87 6.69
N ASN A 54 8.81 -10.54 7.96
CA ASN A 54 9.69 -9.72 8.80
C ASN A 54 10.11 -8.39 8.13
N VAL A 55 9.15 -7.73 7.48
CA VAL A 55 9.39 -6.48 6.74
C VAL A 55 9.13 -5.29 7.66
N GLN A 56 10.09 -4.37 7.73
CA GLN A 56 9.88 -3.10 8.41
C GLN A 56 8.95 -2.21 7.59
N TYR A 57 7.93 -1.65 8.24
CA TYR A 57 6.98 -0.75 7.63
C TYR A 57 6.55 0.33 8.62
N THR A 58 6.03 1.43 8.09
CA THR A 58 5.39 2.49 8.90
C THR A 58 4.05 2.87 8.30
N TRP A 59 3.09 3.24 9.14
CA TRP A 59 1.88 3.89 8.68
C TRP A 59 2.17 5.35 8.31
N ALA A 60 1.67 5.79 7.16
CA ALA A 60 1.79 7.15 6.67
C ALA A 60 0.41 7.75 6.37
N TYR A 61 0.29 9.05 6.59
CA TYR A 61 -0.94 9.83 6.42
C TYR A 61 -0.61 11.11 5.63
N PRO A 62 -0.51 11.03 4.29
CA PRO A 62 -0.22 12.19 3.46
C PRO A 62 -1.25 13.32 3.71
N PRO A 63 -0.83 14.59 3.85
CA PRO A 63 -1.72 15.70 4.23
C PRO A 63 -2.91 15.92 3.29
N ASP A 64 -2.77 15.52 2.03
CA ASP A 64 -3.75 15.68 0.96
C ASP A 64 -4.50 14.38 0.63
N SER A 65 -4.51 13.43 1.57
CA SER A 65 -5.24 12.18 1.44
C SER A 65 -6.04 11.86 2.70
N SER A 66 -7.27 11.39 2.50
CA SER A 66 -8.08 10.75 3.53
C SER A 66 -7.82 9.25 3.65
N GLY A 67 -6.65 8.79 3.19
CA GLY A 67 -6.23 7.40 3.19
C GLY A 67 -5.21 7.09 4.30
N SER A 68 -5.18 5.83 4.73
CA SER A 68 -4.11 5.25 5.53
C SER A 68 -3.18 4.46 4.63
N PHE A 69 -1.90 4.80 4.64
CA PHE A 69 -0.90 4.23 3.75
C PHE A 69 0.08 3.36 4.52
N ILE A 70 0.45 2.22 3.94
CA ILE A 70 1.64 1.48 4.37
C ILE A 70 2.83 2.02 3.58
N ALA A 71 3.87 2.45 4.28
CA ALA A 71 5.15 2.85 3.70
C ALA A 71 6.21 1.77 3.97
N VAL A 72 6.90 1.37 2.90
CA VAL A 72 8.01 0.40 2.93
C VAL A 72 9.18 0.93 2.08
N ALA A 73 10.35 0.33 2.19
CA ALA A 73 11.46 0.63 1.29
C ALA A 73 11.05 0.40 -0.17
N ALA A 74 11.48 1.29 -1.07
CA ALA A 74 11.26 1.10 -2.50
C ALA A 74 11.97 -0.18 -2.99
N PRO A 75 11.45 -0.83 -4.03
CA PRO A 75 12.18 -1.93 -4.66
C PRO A 75 13.52 -1.44 -5.22
N GLY A 76 14.49 -2.35 -5.33
CA GLY A 76 15.71 -2.09 -6.07
C GLY A 76 15.44 -1.86 -7.57
N ASP A 77 16.44 -1.31 -8.26
CA ASP A 77 16.33 -0.94 -9.67
C ASP A 77 15.84 -2.10 -10.55
N GLY A 78 14.91 -1.79 -11.46
CA GLY A 78 14.40 -2.73 -12.46
C GLY A 78 13.20 -3.57 -12.03
N LEU A 79 12.75 -3.50 -10.77
CA LEU A 79 11.52 -4.17 -10.34
C LEU A 79 10.34 -3.20 -10.35
N SER A 80 9.22 -3.61 -10.97
CA SER A 80 7.99 -2.81 -10.96
C SER A 80 7.45 -2.70 -9.54
N VAL A 81 7.01 -1.49 -9.17
CA VAL A 81 6.41 -1.21 -7.86
C VAL A 81 5.18 -2.08 -7.61
N GLU A 82 4.34 -2.28 -8.62
CA GLU A 82 3.13 -3.10 -8.52
C GLU A 82 3.46 -4.57 -8.26
N LYS A 83 4.46 -5.12 -8.97
CA LYS A 83 4.94 -6.50 -8.73
C LYS A 83 5.57 -6.64 -7.35
N TYR A 84 6.37 -5.67 -6.94
CA TYR A 84 6.99 -5.64 -5.62
C TYR A 84 5.92 -5.64 -4.51
N LEU A 85 4.99 -4.70 -4.56
CA LEU A 85 3.91 -4.58 -3.59
C LEU A 85 2.97 -5.80 -3.61
N SER A 86 2.70 -6.37 -4.79
CA SER A 86 1.89 -7.59 -4.92
C SER A 86 2.49 -8.75 -4.14
N GLY A 87 3.78 -9.03 -4.35
CA GLY A 87 4.47 -10.11 -3.66
C GLY A 87 4.68 -9.85 -2.17
N LEU A 88 4.94 -8.59 -1.80
CA LEU A 88 5.19 -8.18 -0.42
C LEU A 88 3.92 -8.26 0.45
N LEU A 89 2.82 -7.72 -0.08
CA LEU A 89 1.55 -7.57 0.66
C LEU A 89 0.58 -8.72 0.43
N ASP A 90 0.95 -9.70 -0.40
CA ASP A 90 0.09 -10.80 -0.80
C ASP A 90 -1.23 -10.28 -1.42
N LEU A 91 -1.07 -9.36 -2.37
CA LEU A 91 -2.14 -8.69 -3.11
C LEU A 91 -1.92 -8.90 -4.60
N ASN A 92 -3.00 -8.86 -5.38
CA ASN A 92 -2.90 -8.82 -6.83
C ASN A 92 -3.14 -7.37 -7.30
N ILE A 93 -2.04 -6.67 -7.61
CA ILE A 93 -2.02 -5.25 -7.98
C ILE A 93 -1.70 -5.09 -9.47
N SER A 94 -2.53 -4.32 -10.17
CA SER A 94 -2.32 -3.94 -11.56
C SER A 94 -2.45 -2.44 -11.74
N ARG A 95 -1.82 -1.89 -12.78
CA ARG A 95 -2.00 -0.48 -13.15
C ARG A 95 -3.31 -0.26 -13.89
#